data_AF-A0A942F2K8-F1
#
_entry.id   AF-A0A942F2K8-F1
#
_cell.length_a   1.000
_cell.length_b   1.000
_cell.length_c   1.000
_cell.angle_alpha   90.00
_cell.angle_beta   90.00
_cell.angle_gamma   90.00
#
_symmetry.space_group_name_H-M   'P 1'
#
loop_
_entity.id
_entity.type
_entity.pdbx_description
1 polymer ?
#
loop_
_entity_poly.entity_id
_entity_poly.type
_entity_poly.pdbx_seq_one_letter_code
_entity_poly.pdbx_strand_id
1 'polypeptide(L)'
;MGFTKEELAVKLREMYKEIDDHNMDLALDFNDEKNAWVIGLTKGKHELTTHLEKQDADDCMNGIKCVYLGVQIGQFVQHFEEDEAKLG
;
A
#
# COMPACT_ATOMS: atom_id res chain seq x y z
N MET A 1 3.64 -7.23 21.39
CA MET A 1 2.32 -6.58 21.19
C MET A 1 2.16 -6.45 19.70
N GLY A 2 1.11 -7.04 19.13
CA GLY A 2 0.81 -6.88 17.71
C GLY A 2 0.05 -5.58 17.48
N PHE A 3 -0.01 -5.14 16.22
CA PHE A 3 -0.81 -4.01 15.78
C PHE A 3 -2.09 -4.50 15.08
N THR A 4 -3.11 -3.66 14.98
CA THR A 4 -4.34 -3.96 14.24
C THR A 4 -4.22 -3.59 12.77
N LYS A 5 -5.15 -4.11 11.97
CA LYS A 5 -5.28 -3.74 10.55
C LYS A 5 -5.42 -2.22 10.37
N GLU A 6 -6.19 -1.57 11.23
CA GLU A 6 -6.42 -0.13 11.20
C GLU A 6 -5.14 0.65 11.52
N GLU A 7 -4.34 0.19 12.49
CA GLU A 7 -3.06 0.80 12.84
C GLU A 7 -2.06 0.71 11.68
N LEU A 8 -1.99 -0.45 11.01
CA LEU A 8 -1.18 -0.60 9.80
C LEU A 8 -1.68 0.31 8.67
N ALA A 9 -3.00 0.42 8.48
CA ALA A 9 -3.59 1.27 7.45
C ALA A 9 -3.28 2.75 7.65
N VAL A 10 -3.30 3.23 8.90
CA VAL A 10 -2.89 4.60 9.26
C VAL A 10 -1.40 4.77 8.98
N LYS A 11 -0.57 3.81 9.44
CA LYS A 11 0.88 3.89 9.26
C LYS A 11 1.30 3.95 7.79
N LEU A 12 0.68 3.13 6.93
CA LEU A 12 0.96 3.13 5.50
C LEU A 12 0.60 4.48 4.86
N ARG A 13 -0.53 5.10 5.24
CA ARG A 13 -0.90 6.44 4.75
C ARG A 13 0.06 7.54 5.23
N GLU A 14 0.52 7.46 6.48
CA GLU A 14 1.54 8.39 6.99
C GLU A 14 2.87 8.28 6.22
N MET A 15 3.26 7.05 5.85
CA MET A 15 4.54 6.76 5.18
C MET A 15 4.50 7.00 3.67
N TYR A 16 3.36 6.74 3.04
CA TYR A 16 3.11 6.84 1.60
C TYR A 16 1.96 7.81 1.36
N LYS A 17 2.26 9.10 1.50
CA LYS A 17 1.28 10.17 1.35
C LYS A 17 0.63 10.20 -0.02
N GLU A 18 1.30 9.63 -1.02
CA GLU A 18 0.78 9.44 -2.36
C GLU A 18 -0.58 8.74 -2.37
N ILE A 19 -0.84 7.84 -1.41
CA ILE A 19 -2.15 7.17 -1.26
C ILE A 19 -3.25 8.20 -1.05
N ASP A 20 -3.06 9.16 -0.16
CA ASP A 20 -4.07 10.18 0.12
C ASP A 20 -4.02 11.31 -0.92
N ASP A 21 -2.82 11.73 -1.35
CA ASP A 21 -2.63 12.81 -2.34
C ASP A 21 -3.29 12.48 -3.69
N HIS A 22 -3.23 11.21 -4.11
CA HIS A 22 -3.91 10.74 -5.31
C HIS A 22 -5.31 10.21 -5.07
N ASN A 23 -5.86 10.29 -3.84
CA ASN A 23 -7.17 9.74 -3.46
C ASN A 23 -7.32 8.26 -3.88
N MET A 24 -6.33 7.43 -3.53
CA MET A 24 -6.37 5.98 -3.72
C MET A 24 -7.11 5.31 -2.56
N ASP A 25 -7.92 4.31 -2.87
CA ASP A 25 -8.48 3.43 -1.86
C ASP A 25 -7.42 2.43 -1.41
N LEU A 26 -7.26 2.26 -0.09
CA LEU A 26 -6.37 1.27 0.50
C LEU A 26 -7.18 0.22 1.28
N ALA A 27 -7.09 -1.02 0.83
CA ALA A 27 -7.64 -2.20 1.47
C ALA A 27 -6.49 -3.06 2.04
N LEU A 28 -6.70 -3.63 3.22
CA LEU A 28 -5.76 -4.52 3.87
C LEU A 28 -6.48 -5.81 4.29
N ASP A 29 -5.84 -6.94 4.13
CA ASP A 29 -6.32 -8.22 4.65
C ASP A 29 -5.14 -9.04 5.16
N PHE A 30 -5.30 -9.76 6.27
CA PHE A 30 -4.22 -10.62 6.76
C PHE A 30 -4.46 -12.05 6.30
N ASN A 31 -3.51 -12.58 5.54
CA ASN A 31 -3.53 -13.97 5.11
C ASN A 31 -2.76 -14.82 6.12
N ASP A 32 -3.49 -15.56 6.97
CA ASP A 32 -2.90 -16.44 7.99
C ASP A 32 -2.07 -17.58 7.39
N GLU A 33 -2.46 -18.13 6.24
CA GLU A 33 -1.74 -19.23 5.57
C GLU A 33 -0.36 -18.79 5.07
N LYS A 34 -0.27 -17.55 4.59
CA LYS A 34 0.97 -16.94 4.09
C LYS A 34 1.70 -16.14 5.15
N ASN A 35 1.10 -15.94 6.33
CA ASN A 35 1.59 -15.05 7.38
C ASN A 35 2.01 -13.68 6.83
N ALA A 36 1.15 -13.09 5.99
CA ALA A 36 1.43 -11.85 5.27
C ALA A 36 0.17 -10.99 5.12
N TRP A 37 0.36 -9.68 5.07
CA TRP A 37 -0.68 -8.71 4.75
C TRP A 37 -0.85 -8.61 3.23
N VAL A 38 -2.06 -8.83 2.74
CA VAL A 38 -2.48 -8.50 1.39
C VAL A 38 -2.88 -7.03 1.37
N ILE A 39 -2.21 -6.26 0.52
CA ILE A 39 -2.44 -4.83 0.33
C ILE A 39 -3.09 -4.63 -1.03
N GLY A 40 -4.28 -4.04 -1.03
CA GLY A 40 -4.99 -3.61 -2.23
C GLY A 40 -4.99 -2.09 -2.33
N LEU A 41 -4.57 -1.57 -3.48
CA LEU A 41 -4.68 -0.16 -3.85
C LEU A 41 -5.55 -0.02 -5.09
N THR A 42 -6.52 0.91 -5.05
CA THR A 42 -7.43 1.14 -6.17
C THR A 42 -7.50 2.64 -6.50
N LYS A 43 -7.45 2.94 -7.79
CA LYS A 43 -7.62 4.30 -8.34
C LYS A 43 -8.44 4.21 -9.63
N GLY A 44 -9.73 4.51 -9.54
CA GLY A 44 -10.64 4.39 -10.68
C GLY A 44 -10.70 2.94 -11.20
N LYS A 45 -10.18 2.70 -12.41
CA LYS A 45 -10.08 1.37 -13.03
C LYS A 45 -8.76 0.64 -12.73
N HIS A 46 -7.80 1.32 -12.11
CA HIS A 46 -6.48 0.79 -11.82
C HIS A 46 -6.49 0.10 -10.46
N GLU A 47 -5.93 -1.10 -10.41
CA GLU A 47 -5.82 -1.90 -9.19
C GLU A 47 -4.40 -2.44 -9.06
N LEU A 48 -3.87 -2.41 -7.83
CA LEU A 48 -2.63 -3.06 -7.44
C LEU A 48 -2.92 -3.94 -6.22
N THR A 49 -2.67 -5.23 -6.35
CA THR A 49 -2.63 -6.14 -5.20
C THR A 49 -1.20 -6.60 -4.96
N THR A 50 -0.69 -6.39 -3.76
CA THR A 50 0.64 -6.85 -3.34
C THR A 50 0.60 -7.50 -1.97
N HIS A 51 1.69 -8.16 -1.58
CA HIS A 51 1.84 -8.80 -0.29
C HIS A 51 2.97 -8.13 0.48
N LEU A 52 2.75 -7.90 1.78
CA LEU A 52 3.72 -7.42 2.74
C LEU A 52 3.88 -8.51 3.80
N GLU A 53 5.06 -9.11 3.89
CA GLU A 53 5.32 -10.12 4.91
C GLU A 53 5.12 -9.54 6.31
N LYS A 54 4.70 -10.36 7.27
CA LYS A 54 4.44 -9.86 8.63
C LYS A 54 5.64 -9.16 9.25
N GLN A 55 6.85 -9.66 9.02
CA GLN A 55 8.07 -9.05 9.51
C GLN A 55 8.31 -7.66 8.91
N ASP A 56 8.11 -7.50 7.61
CA ASP A 56 8.20 -6.19 6.96
C ASP A 56 7.11 -5.23 7.48
N ALA A 57 5.91 -5.76 7.77
CA ALA A 57 4.85 -4.97 8.39
C ALA A 57 5.21 -4.52 9.82
N ASP A 58 5.84 -5.38 10.62
CA ASP A 58 6.40 -5.01 11.94
C ASP A 58 7.47 -3.90 11.80
N ASP A 59 8.35 -4.00 10.80
CA ASP A 59 9.37 -2.98 10.51
C ASP A 59 8.74 -1.64 10.08
N CYS A 60 7.72 -1.68 9.23
CA CYS A 60 6.91 -0.52 8.84
C CYS A 60 6.31 0.18 10.07
N MET A 61 5.77 -0.58 11.04
CA MET A 61 5.24 -0.01 12.28
C MET A 61 6.31 0.67 13.13
N ASN A 62 7.54 0.18 13.10
CA ASN A 62 8.70 0.81 13.73
C ASN A 62 9.25 2.03 12.96
N GLY A 63 8.60 2.42 11.85
CA GLY A 63 9.00 3.56 11.02
C GLY A 63 10.16 3.24 10.08
N ILE A 64 10.54 1.97 9.94
CA ILE A 64 11.50 1.53 8.93
C ILE A 64 10.75 1.45 7.61
N LYS A 65 11.21 2.23 6.61
CA LYS A 65 10.51 2.32 5.33
C LYS A 65 10.57 0.98 4.61
N CYS A 66 9.42 0.38 4.35
CA CYS A 66 9.32 -0.83 3.54
C CYS A 66 9.65 -0.50 2.08
N VAL A 67 10.93 -0.62 1.72
CA VAL A 67 11.46 -0.16 0.43
C VAL A 67 10.72 -0.80 -0.74
N TYR A 68 10.43 -2.10 -0.65
CA TYR A 68 9.73 -2.84 -1.70
C TYR A 68 8.32 -2.29 -1.96
N LEU A 69 7.55 -2.08 -0.90
CA LEU A 69 6.20 -1.52 -1.02
C LEU A 69 6.23 -0.11 -1.60
N GLY A 70 7.21 0.71 -1.21
CA GLY A 70 7.35 2.07 -1.76
C GLY A 70 7.61 2.10 -3.26
N VAL A 71 8.42 1.17 -3.77
CA VAL A 71 8.66 1.05 -5.22
C VAL A 71 7.39 0.67 -5.97
N GLN A 72 6.61 -0.29 -5.44
CA GLN A 72 5.36 -0.72 -6.06
C GLN A 72 4.30 0.39 -6.09
N ILE A 73 4.17 1.14 -5.01
CA ILE A 73 3.26 2.30 -4.94
C ILE A 73 3.69 3.36 -5.96
N GLY A 74 4.98 3.70 -6.02
CA GLY A 74 5.48 4.69 -6.97
C GLY A 74 5.23 4.28 -8.44
N GLN A 75 5.48 3.01 -8.78
CA GLN A 75 5.18 2.49 -10.12
C GLN A 75 3.69 2.51 -10.45
N PHE A 76 2.84 2.18 -9.47
CA PHE A 76 1.39 2.24 -9.64
C PHE A 76 0.91 3.66 -9.91
N VAL A 77 1.42 4.64 -9.15
CA VAL A 77 1.14 6.07 -9.35
C VAL A 77 1.51 6.51 -10.76
N GLN A 78 2.74 6.24 -11.17
CA GLN A 78 3.21 6.58 -12.52
C GLN A 78 2.30 5.98 -13.61
N HIS A 79 1.93 4.70 -13.48
CA HIS A 79 1.12 4.04 -14.50
C HIS A 79 -0.30 4.60 -14.62
N PHE A 80 -1.00 4.87 -13.52
CA PHE A 80 -2.35 5.41 -13.64
C PHE A 80 -2.33 6.87 -14.07
N GLU A 81 -1.35 7.67 -13.64
CA GLU A 81 -1.22 9.07 -14.08
C GLU A 81 -0.95 9.16 -15.59
N GLU A 82 -0.07 8.30 -16.12
CA GLU A 82 0.18 8.21 -17.56
C GLU A 82 -1.08 7.83 -18.34
N ASP A 83 -1.90 6.94 -17.80
CA ASP A 83 -3.14 6.52 -18.45
C ASP A 83 -4.25 7.57 -18.36
N GLU A 84 -4.38 8.29 -17.25
CA GLU A 84 -5.28 9.44 -17.11
C GLU A 84 -4.85 10.58 -18.07
N ALA A 85 -3.55 10.83 -18.23
CA ALA A 85 -3.02 11.85 -19.12
C ALA A 85 -3.28 11.57 -20.62
N LYS A 86 -3.39 10.30 -21.03
CA LYS A 86 -3.73 9.92 -22.43
C LYS A 86 -5.21 10.10 -22.75
N LEU A 87 -6.07 10.22 -21.74
CA LEU A 87 -7.52 10.34 -21.88
C LEU A 87 -8.01 11.79 -21.89
N GLY A 88 -7.14 12.75 -21.54
CA GLY A 88 -7.37 14.20 -21.63
C GLY A 88 -6.86 14.81 -22.92
#